data_AF-A0A7K3W5R0-F1
#
_entry.id   AF-A0A7K3W5R0-F1
#
_cell.length_a   1.000
_cell.length_b   1.000
_cell.length_c   1.000
_cell.angle_alpha   90.00
_cell.angle_beta   90.00
_cell.angle_gamma   90.00
#
_symmetry.space_group_name_H-M   'P 1'
#
loop_
_entity.id
_entity.type
_entity.pdbx_description
1 polymer ?
#
loop_
_entity_poly.entity_id
_entity_poly.type
_entity_poly.pdbx_seq_one_letter_code
_entity_poly.pdbx_strand_id
1 'polypeptide(L)'
;MDLAPRESAEEQDPAARALGELLEVLDVCIADLERARSRGRELLERRRTGTPWLDIVTAESRPLVVEQVSTVMAALATAGGAWRREQAHALQSEQVSINRIAALYGVTRQRISALLRERARSVA
;
A
#
# COMPACT_ATOMS: atom_id res chain seq x y z
N MET A 1 14.16 -0.41 -40.76
CA MET A 1 14.30 0.33 -39.50
C MET A 1 13.34 -0.32 -38.54
N ASP A 2 13.86 -1.30 -37.81
CA ASP A 2 13.09 -2.24 -37.01
C ASP A 2 12.80 -1.58 -35.66
N LEU A 3 11.53 -1.24 -35.40
CA LEU A 3 11.07 -0.75 -34.11
C LEU A 3 10.75 -1.98 -33.27
N ALA A 4 11.78 -2.59 -32.68
CA ALA A 4 11.58 -3.59 -31.65
C ALA A 4 10.82 -2.97 -30.45
N PRO A 5 9.93 -3.71 -29.77
CA PRO A 5 9.02 -3.16 -28.77
C PRO A 5 9.80 -2.60 -27.57
N ARG A 6 9.49 -1.37 -27.16
CA ARG A 6 9.91 -0.79 -25.87
C ARG A 6 9.27 -1.48 -24.67
N GLU A 7 8.55 -2.58 -24.87
CA GLU A 7 7.85 -3.34 -23.83
C GLU A 7 8.81 -4.10 -22.89
N SER A 8 10.10 -4.23 -23.21
CA SER A 8 11.00 -5.14 -22.49
C SER A 8 11.82 -4.53 -21.35
N ALA A 9 11.94 -3.20 -21.22
CA ALA A 9 12.78 -2.58 -20.18
C ALA A 9 12.02 -2.30 -18.86
N GLU A 10 10.77 -1.83 -18.96
CA GLU A 10 9.90 -1.61 -17.79
C GLU A 10 9.45 -2.93 -17.16
N GLU A 11 9.22 -3.95 -17.99
CA GLU A 11 8.87 -5.31 -17.53
C GLU A 11 10.03 -6.00 -16.80
N GLN A 12 11.26 -5.49 -16.96
CA GLN A 12 12.47 -5.98 -16.28
C GLN A 12 12.84 -5.21 -15.01
N ASP A 13 12.26 -4.03 -14.75
CA ASP A 13 12.54 -3.24 -13.54
C ASP A 13 11.62 -3.66 -12.38
N PRO A 14 12.13 -4.38 -11.36
CA PRO A 14 11.31 -4.80 -10.24
C PRO A 14 10.78 -3.64 -9.39
N ALA A 15 11.50 -2.51 -9.37
CA ALA A 15 11.04 -1.32 -8.66
C ALA A 15 9.88 -0.66 -9.42
N ALA A 16 10.00 -0.46 -10.73
CA ALA A 16 8.89 0.07 -11.54
C ALA A 16 7.62 -0.78 -11.41
N ARG A 17 7.75 -2.12 -11.47
CA ARG A 17 6.61 -3.03 -11.28
C ARG A 17 5.97 -2.90 -9.90
N ALA A 18 6.77 -2.94 -8.83
CA ALA A 18 6.25 -2.81 -7.47
C ALA A 18 5.63 -1.43 -7.20
N LEU A 19 6.09 -0.38 -7.87
CA LEU A 19 5.45 0.93 -7.83
C LEU A 19 4.10 0.90 -8.55
N GLY A 20 4.02 0.28 -9.73
CA GLY A 20 2.75 0.07 -10.45
C GLY A 20 1.72 -0.68 -9.62
N GLU A 21 2.11 -1.81 -9.01
CA GLU A 21 1.25 -2.59 -8.11
C GLU A 21 0.77 -1.76 -6.91
N LEU A 22 1.64 -0.92 -6.34
CA LEU A 22 1.25 -0.01 -5.26
C LEU A 22 0.20 1.01 -5.73
N LEU A 23 0.35 1.57 -6.93
CA LEU A 23 -0.60 2.53 -7.49
C LEU A 23 -1.98 1.88 -7.71
N GLU A 24 -2.03 0.67 -8.26
CA GLU A 24 -3.29 -0.08 -8.41
C GLU A 24 -3.96 -0.35 -7.05
N VAL A 25 -3.19 -0.75 -6.05
CA VAL A 25 -3.71 -0.97 -4.69
C VAL A 25 -4.21 0.34 -4.08
N LEU A 26 -3.54 1.47 -4.32
CA LEU A 26 -3.98 2.78 -3.86
C LEU A 26 -5.33 3.17 -4.47
N ASP A 27 -5.53 2.95 -5.77
CA ASP A 27 -6.80 3.24 -6.45
C ASP A 27 -7.96 2.42 -5.86
N VAL A 28 -7.73 1.12 -5.61
CA VAL A 28 -8.71 0.25 -4.94
C VAL A 28 -9.00 0.75 -3.51
N CYS A 29 -7.96 1.11 -2.76
CA CYS A 29 -8.09 1.62 -1.39
C CYS A 29 -8.85 2.95 -1.34
N ILE A 30 -8.62 3.85 -2.30
CA ILE A 30 -9.36 5.11 -2.41
C ILE A 30 -10.85 4.82 -2.60
N ALA A 31 -11.21 3.96 -3.56
CA ALA A 31 -12.60 3.58 -3.79
C ALA A 31 -13.25 2.93 -2.56
N ASP A 32 -12.51 2.09 -1.82
CA ASP A 32 -12.98 1.50 -0.57
C ASP A 32 -13.19 2.54 0.54
N LEU A 33 -12.27 3.48 0.69
CA LEU A 33 -12.38 4.54 1.69
C LEU A 33 -13.51 5.53 1.36
N GLU A 34 -13.78 5.78 0.08
CA GLU A 34 -14.93 6.59 -0.35
C GLU A 34 -16.26 5.92 0.00
N ARG A 35 -16.36 4.59 -0.21
CA ARG A 35 -17.52 3.80 0.23
C ARG A 35 -17.67 3.84 1.76
N ALA A 36 -16.59 3.59 2.50
CA ALA A 36 -16.59 3.64 3.96
C ALA A 36 -16.99 5.03 4.48
N ARG A 37 -16.51 6.10 3.85
CA ARG A 37 -16.87 7.48 4.19
C ARG A 37 -18.36 7.76 3.95
N SER A 38 -18.90 7.31 2.83
CA SER A 38 -20.33 7.51 2.51
C SER A 38 -21.21 6.81 3.53
N ARG A 39 -20.89 5.56 3.86
CA ARG A 39 -21.56 4.79 4.92
C ARG A 39 -21.43 5.45 6.29
N GLY A 40 -20.24 5.91 6.66
CA GLY A 40 -20.01 6.59 7.93
C GLY A 40 -20.89 7.84 8.11
N ARG A 41 -21.21 8.56 7.03
CA ARG A 41 -22.17 9.67 7.06
C ARG A 41 -23.59 9.21 7.34
N GLU A 42 -24.03 8.11 6.73
CA GLU A 42 -25.35 7.53 6.98
C GLU A 42 -25.50 7.08 8.44
N LEU A 43 -24.47 6.42 9.00
CA LEU A 43 -24.46 6.01 10.40
C LEU A 43 -24.55 7.23 11.34
N LEU A 44 -23.81 8.29 11.02
CA LEU A 44 -23.86 9.54 11.79
C LEU A 44 -25.24 10.21 11.72
N GLU A 45 -25.90 10.17 10.55
CA GLU A 45 -27.23 10.74 10.40
C GLU A 45 -28.27 9.96 11.23
N ARG A 46 -28.26 8.63 11.16
CA ARG A 46 -29.11 7.78 12.03
C ARG A 46 -28.86 8.06 13.51
N ARG A 47 -27.61 8.32 13.90
CA ARG A 47 -27.29 8.68 15.27
C ARG A 47 -27.90 10.03 15.65
N ARG A 48 -27.85 11.02 14.76
CA ARG A 48 -28.43 12.36 14.99
C ARG A 48 -29.95 12.32 15.13
N THR A 49 -30.62 11.39 14.45
CA THR A 49 -32.06 11.15 14.62
C THR A 49 -32.41 10.37 15.89
N GLY A 50 -31.43 10.11 16.77
CA GLY A 50 -31.64 9.49 18.07
C GLY A 50 -31.52 7.96 18.10
N THR A 51 -31.17 7.30 16.98
CA THR A 51 -31.04 5.84 16.95
C THR A 51 -29.87 5.37 17.85
N PRO A 52 -30.06 4.33 18.68
CA PRO A 52 -28.99 3.72 19.46
C PRO A 52 -27.90 3.10 18.57
N TRP A 53 -26.65 3.12 19.02
CA TRP A 53 -25.54 2.55 18.25
C TRP A 53 -25.69 1.05 17.96
N LEU A 54 -26.26 0.29 18.89
CA LEU A 54 -26.51 -1.14 18.68
C LEU A 54 -27.40 -1.37 17.46
N ASP A 55 -28.50 -0.62 17.34
CA ASP A 55 -29.42 -0.72 16.20
C ASP A 55 -28.82 -0.15 14.91
N ILE A 56 -27.95 0.86 15.03
CA ILE A 56 -27.22 1.42 13.88
C ILE A 56 -26.29 0.38 13.27
N VAL A 57 -25.42 -0.22 14.08
CA VAL A 57 -24.41 -1.20 13.66
C VAL A 57 -25.07 -2.51 13.25
N THR A 58 -26.13 -2.95 13.95
CA THR A 58 -26.84 -4.19 13.59
C THR A 58 -27.51 -4.09 12.22
N ALA A 59 -28.03 -2.91 11.86
CA ALA A 59 -28.63 -2.68 10.55
C ALA A 59 -27.64 -2.20 9.47
N GLU A 60 -26.35 -2.06 9.82
CA GLU A 60 -25.32 -1.69 8.85
C GLU A 60 -25.11 -2.83 7.85
N SER A 61 -25.17 -2.55 6.55
CA SER A 61 -24.91 -3.55 5.52
C SER A 61 -23.46 -4.05 5.58
N ARG A 62 -23.13 -5.23 5.06
CA ARG A 62 -21.71 -5.63 4.98
C ARG A 62 -21.04 -5.06 3.72
N PRO A 63 -19.70 -4.89 3.70
CA PRO A 63 -18.80 -4.89 4.87
C PRO A 63 -19.04 -3.67 5.77
N LEU A 64 -18.82 -3.83 7.08
CA LEU A 64 -18.91 -2.70 8.01
C LEU A 64 -17.81 -1.67 7.71
N VAL A 65 -18.02 -0.41 8.07
CA VAL A 65 -16.98 0.65 7.95
C VAL A 65 -15.67 0.20 8.60
N VAL A 66 -15.72 -0.41 9.79
CA VAL A 66 -14.54 -0.90 10.51
C VAL A 66 -13.81 -2.04 9.79
N GLU A 67 -14.55 -2.90 9.09
CA GLU A 67 -13.98 -3.99 8.29
C GLU A 67 -13.29 -3.42 7.07
N GLN A 68 -13.92 -2.45 6.39
CA GLN A 68 -13.35 -1.81 5.20
C GLN A 68 -12.07 -1.04 5.53
N VAL A 69 -12.03 -0.31 6.66
CA VAL A 69 -10.80 0.35 7.13
C VAL A 69 -9.70 -0.66 7.45
N SER A 70 -10.04 -1.78 8.08
CA SER A 70 -9.07 -2.84 8.40
C SER A 70 -8.50 -3.49 7.13
N THR A 71 -9.34 -3.77 6.14
CA THR A 71 -8.93 -4.31 4.83
C THR A 71 -8.00 -3.34 4.11
N VAL A 72 -8.31 -2.05 4.07
CA VAL A 72 -7.47 -1.03 3.45
C VAL A 72 -6.10 -0.95 4.14
N MET A 73 -6.06 -0.92 5.48
CA MET A 73 -4.79 -0.92 6.21
C MET A 73 -3.92 -2.15 5.88
N ALA A 74 -4.53 -3.33 5.79
CA ALA A 74 -3.81 -4.56 5.45
C ALA A 74 -3.25 -4.54 4.01
N ALA A 75 -4.05 -4.05 3.05
CA ALA A 75 -3.64 -3.90 1.65
C ALA A 75 -2.47 -2.92 1.51
N LEU A 76 -2.57 -1.74 2.13
CA LEU A 76 -1.52 -0.72 2.12
C LEU A 76 -0.24 -1.19 2.82
N ALA A 77 -0.36 -1.91 3.94
CA ALA A 77 0.81 -2.48 4.63
C ALA A 77 1.57 -3.47 3.75
N THR A 78 0.84 -4.28 2.98
CA THR A 78 1.38 -5.29 2.07
C THR A 78 2.07 -4.63 0.87
N ALA A 79 1.34 -3.82 0.10
CA ALA A 79 1.86 -3.16 -1.09
C ALA A 79 3.00 -2.17 -0.76
N GLY A 80 2.83 -1.37 0.29
CA GLY A 80 3.87 -0.45 0.76
C GLY A 80 5.08 -1.17 1.36
N GLY A 81 4.93 -2.40 1.84
CA GLY A 81 6.04 -3.28 2.22
C GLY A 81 6.84 -3.74 1.01
N ALA A 82 6.16 -4.24 -0.02
CA ALA A 82 6.78 -4.68 -1.27
C ALA A 82 7.54 -3.54 -1.96
N TRP A 83 6.91 -2.39 -2.16
CA TRP A 83 7.53 -1.22 -2.77
C TRP A 83 8.80 -0.77 -2.02
N ARG A 84 8.74 -0.66 -0.69
CA ARG A 84 9.92 -0.25 0.11
C ARG A 84 11.11 -1.18 -0.07
N ARG A 85 10.88 -2.48 -0.27
CA ARG A 85 11.96 -3.45 -0.55
C ARG A 85 12.55 -3.17 -1.93
N GLU A 86 11.75 -3.19 -2.98
CA GLU A 86 12.26 -3.03 -4.36
C GLU A 86 12.95 -1.68 -4.56
N GLN A 87 12.40 -0.59 -4.02
CA GLN A 87 13.02 0.73 -4.09
C GLN A 87 14.37 0.78 -3.36
N ALA A 88 14.48 0.17 -2.18
CA ALA A 88 15.75 0.11 -1.45
C ALA A 88 16.80 -0.70 -2.23
N HIS A 89 16.39 -1.75 -2.94
CA HIS A 89 17.27 -2.53 -3.80
C HIS A 89 17.73 -1.75 -5.03
N ALA A 90 16.82 -1.07 -5.72
CA ALA A 90 17.17 -0.23 -6.87
C ALA A 90 18.20 0.85 -6.48
N LEU A 91 17.98 1.52 -5.34
CA LEU A 91 18.94 2.50 -4.82
C LEU A 91 20.30 1.86 -4.47
N GLN A 92 20.30 0.64 -3.94
CA GLN A 92 21.54 -0.07 -3.66
C GLN A 92 22.29 -0.45 -4.95
N SER A 93 21.59 -0.90 -6.01
CA SER A 93 22.21 -1.18 -7.31
C SER A 93 22.78 0.07 -7.98
N GLU A 94 22.19 1.22 -7.69
CA GLU A 94 22.70 2.55 -8.06
C GLU A 94 23.84 3.04 -7.14
N GLN A 95 24.39 2.16 -6.30
CA GLN A 95 25.51 2.42 -5.39
C GLN A 95 25.20 3.46 -4.29
N VAL A 96 23.93 3.75 -4.03
CA VAL A 96 23.53 4.60 -2.90
C VAL A 96 23.78 3.86 -1.58
N SER A 97 24.56 4.49 -0.70
CA SER A 97 24.90 3.86 0.58
C SER A 97 23.67 3.63 1.48
N ILE A 98 23.69 2.56 2.27
CA ILE A 98 22.63 2.24 3.25
C ILE A 98 22.35 3.42 4.19
N ASN A 99 23.38 4.17 4.60
CA ASN A 99 23.22 5.34 5.46
C ASN A 99 22.42 6.45 4.75
N ARG A 100 22.67 6.66 3.45
CA ARG A 100 21.93 7.64 2.66
C ARG A 100 20.49 7.21 2.43
N ILE A 101 20.24 5.94 2.14
CA ILE A 101 18.89 5.38 2.00
C ILE A 101 18.11 5.54 3.33
N ALA A 102 18.74 5.19 4.45
CA ALA A 102 18.13 5.35 5.78
C ALA A 102 17.73 6.81 6.06
N ALA A 103 18.60 7.76 5.74
CA ALA A 103 18.32 9.19 5.87
C ALA A 103 17.17 9.65 4.96
N LEU A 104 17.14 9.22 3.70
CA LEU A 104 16.06 9.56 2.75
C LEU A 104 14.69 9.02 3.22
N TYR A 105 14.68 7.84 3.82
CA TYR A 105 13.45 7.16 4.24
C TYR A 105 13.02 7.57 5.66
N GLY A 106 13.83 8.36 6.38
CA GLY A 106 13.57 8.71 7.78
C GLY A 106 13.57 7.51 8.72
N VAL A 107 14.33 6.45 8.40
CA VAL A 107 14.42 5.23 9.20
C VAL A 107 15.86 4.93 9.62
N THR A 108 16.02 3.99 10.55
CA THR A 108 17.36 3.56 10.99
C THR A 108 18.08 2.73 9.93
N ARG A 109 19.42 2.72 9.97
CA ARG A 109 20.27 1.85 9.15
C ARG A 109 19.85 0.37 9.25
N GLN A 110 19.55 -0.09 10.47
CA GLN A 110 19.14 -1.47 10.75
C GLN A 110 17.87 -1.86 9.98
N ARG A 111 16.92 -0.92 9.85
CA ARG A 111 15.67 -1.14 9.11
C ARG A 111 15.93 -1.31 7.61
N ILE A 112 16.82 -0.52 7.02
CA ILE A 112 17.23 -0.71 5.62
C ILE A 112 17.98 -2.02 5.43
N SER A 113 18.93 -2.36 6.32
CA SER A 113 19.64 -3.64 6.25
C SER A 113 18.72 -4.85 6.42
N ALA A 114 17.60 -4.73 7.14
CA ALA A 114 16.60 -5.78 7.24
C ALA A 114 15.83 -5.96 5.91
N LEU A 115 15.37 -4.87 5.30
CA LEU A 115 14.69 -4.89 3.99
C LEU A 115 15.56 -5.53 2.91
N LEU A 116 16.84 -5.17 2.85
CA LEU A 116 17.77 -5.70 1.85
C LEU A 116 18.04 -7.21 2.00
N ARG A 117 18.11 -7.69 3.25
CA ARG A 117 18.27 -9.12 3.54
C ARG A 117 17.02 -9.93 3.26
N GLU A 118 15.85 -9.34 3.46
CA GLU A 118 14.57 -10.02 3.26
C GLU A 118 14.37 -10.38 1.78
N ARG A 119 14.60 -9.44 0.86
CA ARG A 119 14.53 -9.69 -0.58
C ARG A 119 15.53 -10.73 -1.06
N ALA A 120 16.77 -10.69 -0.54
CA ALA A 120 17.79 -11.66 -0.90
C ALA A 120 17.34 -13.10 -0.57
N ARG A 121 16.51 -13.29 0.47
CA ARG A 121 15.88 -14.59 0.79
C ARG A 121 14.64 -14.92 -0.05
N SER A 122 14.03 -13.93 -0.70
CA SER A 122 12.85 -14.12 -1.56
C SER A 122 13.22 -14.39 -3.03
N VAL A 123 14.48 -14.17 -3.43
CA VAL A 123 14.99 -14.42 -4.78
C VAL A 123 15.80 -15.73 -4.86
N ALA A 124 16.33 -16.19 -3.73
CA ALA A 124 17.06 -17.46 -3.60
C ALA A 124 16.10 -18.65 -3.47
#